data_AF-A6N6X3-F1
#
_entry.id   AF-A6N6X3-F1
#
_cell.length_a   1.000
_cell.length_b   1.000
_cell.length_c   1.000
_cell.angle_alpha   90.00
_cell.angle_beta   90.00
_cell.angle_gamma   90.00
#
_symmetry.space_group_name_H-M   'P 1'
#
loop_
_entity.id
_entity.type
_entity.pdbx_description
1 polymer ?
#
loop_
_entity_poly.entity_id
_entity_poly.type
_entity_poly.pdbx_seq_one_letter_code
_entity_poly.pdbx_strand_id
1 'polypeptide(L)'
;LPNKKHIFTSIISIISLTGIMLGVFALVVVMAVMNGFRTELLNRILGMNGHLVVQAISSDFSNYNSLISYLESINGVKFALPIVEGQALVQGNIGGGTGALVRGMRKRDLEKLETVSKNIKSGTLAQFDKEEGVAIGIGLAEKLGLRIGS
;
A
#
# COMPACT_ATOMS: atom_id res chain seq x y z
N LEU A 1 36.57 26.58 -51.35
CA LEU A 1 35.86 25.28 -51.40
C LEU A 1 36.17 24.53 -50.11
N PRO A 2 35.24 24.43 -49.15
CA PRO A 2 35.52 23.79 -47.87
C PRO A 2 35.90 22.31 -48.09
N ASN A 3 36.97 21.88 -47.42
CA ASN A 3 37.63 20.60 -47.64
C ASN A 3 36.69 19.44 -47.27
N LYS A 4 36.29 18.62 -48.25
CA LYS A 4 35.34 17.50 -48.08
C LYS A 4 35.68 16.56 -46.91
N LYS A 5 36.97 16.45 -46.56
CA LYS A 5 37.50 15.60 -45.47
C LYS A 5 36.95 15.95 -44.09
N HIS A 6 36.66 17.22 -43.77
CA HIS A 6 36.13 17.61 -42.46
C HIS A 6 34.65 17.28 -42.27
N ILE A 7 33.88 17.23 -43.36
CA ILE A 7 32.44 16.94 -43.31
C ILE A 7 32.22 15.44 -43.03
N PHE A 8 33.01 14.56 -43.64
CA PHE A 8 32.92 13.11 -43.41
C PHE A 8 33.26 12.72 -41.96
N THR A 9 34.28 13.33 -41.35
CA THR A 9 34.64 13.05 -39.95
C THR A 9 33.62 13.62 -38.97
N SER A 10 33.04 14.79 -39.24
CA SER A 10 32.01 15.37 -38.38
C SER A 10 30.72 14.53 -38.34
N ILE A 11 30.30 13.98 -39.48
CA ILE A 11 29.10 13.12 -39.57
C ILE A 11 29.29 11.83 -38.74
N ILE A 12 30.47 11.21 -38.83
CA ILE A 12 30.72 9.97 -38.08
C ILE A 12 30.77 10.22 -36.58
N SER A 13 31.35 11.35 -36.15
CA SER A 13 31.36 11.74 -34.73
C SER A 13 29.96 11.95 -34.17
N ILE A 14 29.04 12.57 -34.94
CA ILE A 14 27.66 12.79 -34.51
C ILE A 14 26.90 11.47 -34.39
N ILE A 15 27.06 10.56 -35.35
CA ILE A 15 26.42 9.24 -35.31
C ILE A 15 26.94 8.43 -34.11
N SER A 16 28.25 8.39 -33.90
CA SER A 16 28.86 7.67 -32.76
C SER A 16 28.44 8.27 -31.41
N LEU A 17 28.41 9.60 -31.29
CA LEU A 17 27.95 10.28 -30.08
C LEU A 17 26.49 9.94 -29.78
N THR A 18 25.63 9.98 -30.80
CA THR A 18 24.20 9.67 -30.65
C THR A 18 23.99 8.21 -30.25
N GLY A 19 24.75 7.28 -30.84
CA GLY A 19 24.70 5.86 -30.50
C GLY A 19 25.08 5.59 -29.04
N ILE A 20 26.17 6.20 -28.57
CA ILE A 20 26.60 6.07 -27.17
C ILE A 20 25.56 6.72 -26.24
N MET A 21 25.05 7.92 -26.60
CA MET A 21 24.04 8.62 -25.82
C MET A 21 22.78 7.77 -25.65
N LEU A 22 22.27 7.15 -26.71
CA LEU A 22 21.12 6.27 -26.65
C LEU A 22 21.38 5.01 -25.84
N GLY A 23 22.57 4.40 -25.97
CA GLY A 23 22.95 3.21 -25.21
C GLY A 23 23.01 3.49 -23.70
N VAL A 24 23.68 4.58 -23.30
CA VAL A 24 23.75 5.01 -21.90
C VAL A 24 22.38 5.43 -21.39
N PHE A 25 21.59 6.16 -22.18
CA PHE A 25 20.24 6.57 -21.81
C PHE A 25 19.34 5.36 -21.49
N ALA A 26 19.35 4.34 -22.35
CA ALA A 26 18.59 3.11 -22.11
C ALA A 26 19.03 2.41 -20.81
N LEU A 27 20.34 2.32 -20.56
CA LEU A 27 20.86 1.72 -19.34
C LEU A 27 20.43 2.49 -18.07
N VAL A 28 20.48 3.83 -18.11
CA VAL A 28 20.05 4.69 -17.00
C VAL A 28 18.55 4.54 -16.73
N VAL A 29 17.72 4.52 -17.77
CA VAL A 29 16.26 4.35 -17.62
C VAL A 29 15.92 3.01 -16.98
N VAL A 30 16.53 1.91 -17.43
CA VAL A 30 16.28 0.58 -16.86
C VAL A 30 16.70 0.54 -15.38
N MET A 31 17.87 1.09 -15.05
CA MET A 31 18.32 1.16 -13.66
C MET A 31 17.39 2.03 -12.81
N ALA A 32 16.90 3.15 -13.34
CA ALA A 32 15.96 4.03 -12.65
C ALA A 32 14.63 3.32 -12.36
N VAL A 33 14.07 2.61 -13.35
CA VAL A 33 12.82 1.84 -13.19
C VAL A 33 13.00 0.73 -12.17
N MET A 34 14.07 -0.06 -12.27
CA MET A 34 14.33 -1.18 -11.37
C MET A 34 14.58 -0.72 -9.93
N ASN A 35 15.37 0.33 -9.74
CA ASN A 35 15.65 0.89 -8.42
C ASN A 35 14.38 1.51 -7.79
N GLY A 36 13.64 2.31 -8.57
CA GLY A 36 12.38 2.90 -8.11
C GLY A 36 11.33 1.84 -7.74
N PHE A 37 11.19 0.82 -8.59
CA PHE A 37 10.26 -0.28 -8.35
C PHE A 37 10.67 -1.12 -7.14
N ARG A 38 11.95 -1.42 -6.96
CA ARG A 38 12.44 -2.14 -5.76
C ARG A 38 12.09 -1.38 -4.49
N THR A 39 12.34 -0.08 -4.44
CA THR A 39 12.00 0.75 -3.28
C THR A 39 10.49 0.78 -3.03
N GLU A 40 9.69 0.97 -4.08
CA GLU A 40 8.24 1.00 -3.96
C GLU A 40 7.66 -0.36 -3.51
N LEU A 41 8.17 -1.47 -4.06
CA LEU A 41 7.78 -2.81 -3.65
C LEU A 41 8.16 -3.09 -2.20
N LEU A 42 9.42 -2.81 -1.81
CA LEU A 42 9.88 -3.04 -0.44
C LEU A 42 9.08 -2.18 0.55
N ASN A 43 8.80 -0.93 0.22
CA ASN A 43 7.98 -0.05 1.06
C ASN A 43 6.54 -0.57 1.19
N ARG A 44 5.93 -1.07 0.11
CA ARG A 44 4.56 -1.63 0.16
C ARG A 44 4.49 -2.94 0.92
N ILE A 45 5.47 -3.84 0.75
CA ILE A 45 5.50 -5.14 1.41
C ILE A 45 5.78 -4.98 2.92
N LEU A 46 6.77 -4.16 3.29
CA LEU A 46 7.18 -3.95 4.70
C LEU A 46 6.27 -2.96 5.44
N GLY A 47 5.60 -2.03 4.73
CA GLY A 47 4.78 -0.99 5.35
C GLY A 47 3.33 -1.38 5.66
N MET A 48 2.83 -2.52 5.14
CA MET A 48 1.40 -2.87 5.22
C MET A 48 1.03 -3.91 6.28
N ASN A 49 1.99 -4.64 6.85
CA ASN A 49 1.70 -5.71 7.79
C ASN A 49 2.26 -5.39 9.17
N GLY A 50 1.50 -5.71 10.22
CA GLY A 50 2.06 -5.78 11.56
C GLY A 50 3.24 -6.76 11.53
N HIS A 51 4.41 -6.33 11.99
CA HIS A 51 5.64 -7.14 11.96
C HIS A 51 5.49 -8.47 12.69
N LEU A 52 4.51 -8.56 13.61
CA LEU A 52 4.16 -9.75 14.37
C LEU A 52 2.64 -9.85 14.46
N VAL A 53 2.12 -11.07 14.27
CA VAL A 53 0.71 -11.41 14.49
C VAL A 53 0.66 -12.43 15.61
N VAL A 54 -0.07 -12.10 16.68
CA VAL A 54 -0.27 -13.00 17.82
C VAL A 54 -1.68 -13.56 17.74
N GLN A 55 -1.82 -14.86 17.52
CA GLN A 55 -3.10 -15.55 17.42
C GLN A 55 -3.24 -16.50 18.61
N ALA A 56 -4.44 -16.59 19.18
CA ALA A 56 -4.74 -17.59 20.19
C ALA A 56 -5.03 -18.94 19.51
N ILE A 57 -4.42 -20.01 20.03
CA ILE A 57 -4.49 -21.35 19.42
C ILE A 57 -5.81 -22.06 19.76
N SER A 58 -6.43 -21.75 20.90
CA SER A 58 -7.55 -22.57 21.43
C SER A 58 -8.55 -21.84 22.33
N SER A 59 -8.34 -20.56 22.63
CA SER A 59 -9.27 -19.77 23.45
C SER A 59 -9.40 -18.35 22.91
N ASP A 60 -10.59 -17.77 23.00
CA ASP A 60 -10.74 -16.33 22.79
C ASP A 60 -9.85 -15.57 23.78
N PHE A 61 -9.27 -14.45 23.35
CA PHE A 61 -8.57 -13.56 24.25
C PHE A 61 -9.57 -12.92 25.22
N SER A 62 -9.90 -13.59 26.32
CA SER A 62 -10.79 -13.05 27.36
C SER A 62 -10.23 -11.78 28.01
N ASN A 63 -8.90 -11.58 27.95
CA ASN A 63 -8.21 -10.44 28.55
C ASN A 63 -7.23 -9.73 27.59
N TYR A 64 -7.65 -9.51 26.33
CA TYR A 64 -6.80 -8.88 25.31
C TYR A 64 -6.28 -7.48 25.70
N ASN A 65 -7.04 -6.67 26.46
CA ASN A 65 -6.60 -5.33 26.88
C ASN A 65 -5.34 -5.38 27.76
N SER A 66 -5.27 -6.35 28.68
CA SER A 66 -4.11 -6.57 29.54
C SER A 66 -2.91 -7.07 28.75
N LEU A 67 -3.16 -7.94 27.76
CA LEU A 67 -2.12 -8.45 26.86
C LEU A 67 -1.55 -7.34 25.97
N ILE A 68 -2.38 -6.45 25.42
CA ILE A 68 -1.94 -5.28 24.64
C ILE A 68 -1.00 -4.41 25.49
N SER A 69 -1.41 -4.09 26.72
CA SER A 69 -0.61 -3.26 27.62
C SER A 69 0.74 -3.91 27.96
N TYR A 70 0.74 -5.23 28.15
CA TYR A 70 1.97 -6.00 28.35
C TYR A 70 2.86 -6.00 27.10
N LEU A 71 2.29 -6.24 25.91
CA LEU A 71 3.05 -6.25 24.65
C LEU A 71 3.62 -4.86 24.32
N GLU A 72 2.87 -3.78 24.55
CA GLU A 72 3.36 -2.40 24.38
C GLU A 72 4.46 -2.03 25.40
N SER A 73 4.59 -2.76 26.51
CA SER A 73 5.67 -2.57 27.48
C SER A 73 7.01 -3.21 27.07
N ILE A 74 7.01 -4.06 26.03
CA ILE A 74 8.22 -4.74 25.55
C ILE A 74 9.04 -3.78 24.68
N ASN A 75 10.33 -3.66 24.98
CA ASN A 75 11.24 -2.80 24.22
C ASN A 75 11.32 -3.27 22.74
N GLY A 76 11.03 -2.36 21.81
CA GLY A 76 10.95 -2.63 20.38
C GLY A 76 9.53 -2.75 19.82
N VAL A 77 8.49 -2.85 20.66
CA VAL A 77 7.09 -2.83 20.21
C VAL A 77 6.59 -1.39 20.10
N LYS A 78 6.26 -0.94 18.87
CA LYS A 78 5.76 0.43 18.63
C LYS A 78 4.29 0.61 19.03
N PHE A 79 3.46 -0.41 18.80
CA PHE A 79 2.04 -0.46 19.14
C PHE A 79 1.52 -1.90 19.01
N ALA A 80 0.52 -2.26 19.81
CA ALA A 80 -0.23 -3.51 19.65
C ALA A 80 -1.71 -3.20 19.44
N LEU A 81 -2.34 -3.87 18.47
CA LEU A 81 -3.71 -3.59 18.04
C LEU A 81 -4.53 -4.88 18.09
N PRO A 82 -5.70 -4.90 18.74
CA PRO A 82 -6.62 -6.02 18.65
C PRO A 82 -7.31 -6.00 17.28
N ILE A 83 -7.29 -7.12 16.57
CA ILE A 83 -7.96 -7.30 15.27
C ILE A 83 -8.77 -8.59 15.34
N VAL A 84 -10.01 -8.51 14.86
CA VAL A 84 -10.86 -9.68 14.61
C VAL A 84 -11.01 -9.84 13.11
N GLU A 85 -10.63 -10.99 12.56
CA GLU A 85 -10.77 -11.28 11.13
C GLU A 85 -11.90 -12.29 10.90
N GLY A 86 -12.76 -12.00 9.92
CA GLY A 86 -13.84 -12.90 9.49
C GLY A 86 -14.00 -12.85 7.98
N GLN A 87 -14.41 -13.98 7.39
CA GLN A 87 -14.80 -14.01 5.98
C GLN A 87 -16.30 -13.72 5.87
N ALA A 88 -16.67 -12.81 4.97
CA ALA A 88 -18.05 -12.47 4.70
C ALA A 88 -18.30 -12.39 3.19
N LEU A 89 -19.54 -12.64 2.78
CA LEU A 89 -20.01 -12.28 1.45
C LEU A 89 -20.57 -10.86 1.51
N VAL A 90 -20.01 -9.98 0.69
CA VAL A 90 -20.43 -8.58 0.60
C VAL A 90 -21.08 -8.36 -0.75
N GLN A 91 -22.25 -7.74 -0.74
CA GLN A 91 -23.00 -7.39 -1.93
C GLN A 91 -23.31 -5.90 -1.88
N GLY A 92 -23.11 -5.22 -3.01
CA GLY A 92 -23.46 -3.82 -3.18
C GLY A 92 -24.63 -3.65 -4.14
N ASN A 93 -24.91 -2.39 -4.49
CA ASN A 93 -25.99 -2.04 -5.40
C ASN A 93 -25.72 -2.45 -6.85
N ILE A 94 -24.44 -2.61 -7.22
CA ILE A 94 -24.03 -2.97 -8.58
C ILE A 94 -23.05 -4.15 -8.46
N GLY A 95 -23.34 -5.24 -9.18
CA GLY A 95 -22.49 -6.44 -9.22
C GLY A 95 -22.97 -7.59 -8.34
N GLY A 96 -22.46 -8.79 -8.63
CA GLY A 96 -22.73 -9.99 -7.84
C GLY A 96 -22.01 -9.96 -6.49
N GLY A 97 -22.53 -10.70 -5.51
CA GLY A 97 -21.90 -10.83 -4.19
C GLY A 97 -20.44 -11.33 -4.33
N THR A 98 -19.52 -10.67 -3.64
CA THR A 98 -18.09 -10.99 -3.64
C THR A 98 -17.64 -11.37 -2.24
N GLY A 99 -16.78 -12.38 -2.11
CA GLY A 99 -16.13 -12.70 -0.85
C GLY A 99 -15.18 -11.58 -0.42
N ALA A 100 -15.32 -11.11 0.81
CA ALA A 100 -14.43 -10.13 1.41
C ALA A 100 -13.93 -10.62 2.78
N LEU A 101 -12.72 -10.20 3.12
CA LEU A 101 -12.17 -10.36 4.46
C LEU A 101 -12.53 -9.12 5.26
N VAL A 102 -13.33 -9.30 6.31
CA VAL A 102 -13.77 -8.24 7.21
C VAL A 102 -12.84 -8.22 8.42
N ARG A 103 -12.34 -7.01 8.74
CA ARG A 103 -11.46 -6.78 9.88
C ARG A 103 -12.15 -5.84 10.87
N GLY A 104 -12.54 -6.36 12.02
CA GLY A 104 -13.02 -5.58 13.15
C GLY A 104 -11.84 -4.95 13.89
N MET A 105 -11.85 -3.62 14.00
CA MET A 105 -10.88 -2.82 14.76
C MET A 105 -11.60 -1.70 15.48
N ARG A 106 -10.99 -1.17 16.54
CA ARG A 106 -11.48 0.04 17.21
C ARG A 106 -11.01 1.28 16.45
N LYS A 107 -11.78 2.36 16.48
CA LYS A 107 -11.40 3.65 15.90
C LYS A 107 -10.02 4.12 16.36
N ARG A 108 -9.77 4.08 17.67
CA ARG A 108 -8.48 4.48 18.26
C ARG A 108 -7.28 3.70 17.71
N ASP A 109 -7.51 2.43 17.36
CA ASP A 109 -6.48 1.51 16.87
C ASP A 109 -6.29 1.70 15.35
N LEU A 110 -7.37 2.05 14.64
CA LEU A 110 -7.35 2.43 13.24
C LEU A 110 -6.66 3.78 12.99
N GLU A 111 -6.80 4.75 13.89
CA GLU A 111 -6.11 6.05 13.82
C GLU A 111 -4.59 5.91 14.00
N LYS A 112 -4.14 4.95 14.83
CA LYS A 112 -2.71 4.62 14.99
C LYS A 112 -2.09 4.05 13.70
N LEU A 113 -2.89 3.46 12.82
CA LEU A 113 -2.43 2.96 11.52
C LEU A 113 -2.32 4.11 10.53
N GLU A 114 -1.16 4.76 10.49
CA GLU A 114 -0.85 5.87 9.58
C GLU A 114 -1.17 5.54 8.12
N THR A 115 -0.98 4.30 7.69
CA THR A 115 -1.28 3.84 6.33
C THR A 115 -2.77 3.93 6.00
N VAL A 116 -3.66 3.74 6.98
CA VAL A 116 -5.11 3.85 6.77
C VAL A 116 -5.55 5.29 7.00
N SER A 117 -5.16 5.90 8.13
CA SER A 117 -5.62 7.24 8.50
C SER A 117 -5.16 8.33 7.54
N LYS A 118 -3.95 8.22 6.96
CA LYS A 118 -3.44 9.19 5.96
C LYS A 118 -3.93 8.95 4.53
N ASN A 119 -4.54 7.79 4.23
CA ASN A 119 -4.97 7.43 2.87
C ASN A 119 -6.50 7.38 2.71
N ILE A 120 -7.26 8.00 3.61
CA ILE A 120 -8.70 8.15 3.46
C ILE A 120 -8.98 9.06 2.26
N LYS A 121 -9.56 8.51 1.20
CA LYS A 121 -9.92 9.26 0.00
C LYS A 121 -11.28 9.94 0.09
N SER A 122 -12.16 9.43 0.94
CA SER A 122 -13.58 9.76 0.94
C SER A 122 -14.21 9.29 2.24
N GLY A 123 -14.96 10.17 2.93
CA GLY A 123 -15.62 9.88 4.22
C GLY A 123 -14.81 10.34 5.43
N THR A 124 -15.20 9.89 6.62
CA THR A 124 -14.56 10.22 7.91
C THR A 124 -14.56 9.04 8.86
N LEU A 125 -13.52 8.93 9.68
CA LEU A 125 -13.45 7.96 10.78
C LEU A 125 -14.12 8.49 12.07
N ALA A 126 -14.62 9.73 12.08
CA ALA A 126 -15.09 10.40 13.29
C ALA A 126 -16.18 9.60 14.04
N GLN A 127 -17.06 8.89 13.34
CA GLN A 127 -18.19 8.12 13.89
C GLN A 127 -18.02 6.59 13.78
N PHE A 128 -16.83 6.10 13.44
CA PHE A 128 -16.58 4.68 13.16
C PHE A 128 -16.99 3.73 14.30
N ASP A 129 -16.79 4.12 15.57
CA ASP A 129 -17.14 3.30 16.74
C ASP A 129 -18.60 3.49 17.21
N LYS A 130 -19.32 4.51 16.71
CA LYS A 130 -20.67 4.87 17.19
C LYS A 130 -21.79 4.38 16.28
N GLU A 131 -21.50 4.20 15.00
CA GLU A 131 -22.42 3.71 13.98
C GLU A 131 -21.86 2.40 13.40
N GLU A 132 -22.62 1.68 12.59
CA GLU A 132 -22.13 0.53 11.80
C GLU A 132 -21.18 1.02 10.68
N GLY A 133 -20.12 1.73 11.06
CA GLY A 133 -19.17 2.35 10.17
C GLY A 133 -18.30 1.30 9.49
N VAL A 134 -18.34 1.29 8.15
CA VAL A 134 -17.51 0.37 7.35
C VAL A 134 -16.49 1.18 6.54
N ALA A 135 -15.22 0.82 6.68
CA ALA A 135 -14.16 1.34 5.83
C ALA A 135 -13.90 0.35 4.70
N ILE A 136 -14.10 0.78 3.45
CA ILE A 136 -13.97 -0.07 2.26
C ILE A 136 -12.84 0.48 1.37
N GLY A 137 -11.97 -0.42 0.91
CA GLY A 137 -10.93 -0.06 -0.06
C GLY A 137 -11.51 0.35 -1.40
N ILE A 138 -10.91 1.34 -2.06
CA ILE A 138 -11.43 1.93 -3.31
C ILE A 138 -11.73 0.90 -4.39
N GLY A 139 -10.87 -0.10 -4.60
CA GLY A 139 -11.10 -1.14 -5.61
C GLY A 139 -12.28 -2.07 -5.30
N LEU A 140 -12.60 -2.29 -4.02
CA LEU A 140 -13.79 -3.06 -3.63
C LEU A 140 -15.05 -2.18 -3.74
N ALA A 141 -14.95 -0.91 -3.36
CA ALA A 141 -16.04 0.04 -3.51
C ALA A 141 -16.44 0.22 -4.99
N GLU A 142 -15.46 0.35 -5.90
CA GLU A 142 -15.71 0.44 -7.34
C GLU A 142 -16.36 -0.82 -7.91
N LYS A 143 -15.90 -2.02 -7.49
CA LYS A 143 -16.50 -3.29 -7.92
C LYS A 143 -17.94 -3.47 -7.47
N LEU A 144 -18.28 -2.95 -6.29
CA LEU A 144 -19.61 -3.07 -5.69
C LEU A 144 -20.52 -1.86 -5.98
N GLY A 145 -20.00 -0.85 -6.69
CA GLY A 145 -20.72 0.39 -7.00
C GLY A 145 -21.05 1.25 -5.77
N LEU A 146 -20.24 1.18 -4.72
CA LEU A 146 -20.50 1.84 -3.44
C LEU A 146 -19.98 3.29 -3.44
N ARG A 147 -20.72 4.18 -2.80
CA ARG A 147 -20.36 5.58 -2.51
C ARG A 147 -20.53 5.85 -1.02
N ILE A 148 -20.01 6.97 -0.53
CA ILE A 148 -20.20 7.34 0.88
C ILE A 148 -21.72 7.48 1.14
N GLY A 149 -22.24 6.72 2.12
CA GLY A 149 -23.64 6.76 2.53
C GLY A 149 -24.62 5.93 1.70
N SER A 150 -24.13 5.04 0.82
CA SER A 150 -24.95 4.10 0.03
C SER A 150 -24.79 2.66 0.51
#